data_AF-A0A6P6DPC1-F1
#
_entry.id   AF-A0A6P6DPC1-F1
#
_cell.length_a   1.000
_cell.length_b   1.000
_cell.length_c   1.000
_cell.angle_alpha   90.00
_cell.angle_beta   90.00
_cell.angle_gamma   90.00
#
_symmetry.space_group_name_H-M   'P 1'
#
loop_
_entity.id
_entity.type
_entity.pdbx_description
1 polymer ?
#
loop_
_entity_poly.entity_id
_entity_poly.type
_entity_poly.pdbx_seq_one_letter_code
_entity_poly.pdbx_strand_id
1 'polypeptide(L)'
;MAETGEEEMMSTEASGFSDMSDSELLEIVDLEDAKESSASLSKPGPSEFSGTDDKPISLQNCKRRLDIMSPMERFHLKYLYVTDLSTQNWCELQMVYGKELPGFLTPEKADVLDTGASIHLARELELHDLVTVPITTKEDTWAIKFLNILTMIPTLQSEGCIREFPVFGEVEGVFLVGVIDELQYTAKGELELTELKTRKRPLLPLDAQKKKDYFQVSLYKYIFDAMVQGNVTPASLIHHTKLCPDKPLGPSVLRHAEQGGFAVKSLGDLIELVFLSLTVSDLPVIDSLKIEYVHQETATVLGTEIVAFEEKEVRGKVQHYIAYWTGHREPQGVDIEEAWKCRGCNYTDICEWKKGGGVLSSTLEPRAKKAK
;
A
#
# COMPACT_ATOMS: atom_id res chain seq x y z
N MET A 1 10.03 40.25 32.06
CA MET A 1 10.63 39.45 30.99
C MET A 1 10.05 38.07 31.12
N ALA A 2 8.99 37.80 30.36
CA ALA A 2 8.40 36.48 30.25
C ALA A 2 8.48 36.15 28.75
N GLU A 3 9.41 35.28 28.41
CA GLU A 3 9.53 34.71 27.07
C GLU A 3 8.40 33.69 26.91
N THR A 4 7.49 33.98 25.99
CA THR A 4 6.57 33.00 25.42
C THR A 4 7.30 32.29 24.30
N GLY A 5 7.73 31.06 24.54
CA GLY A 5 8.18 30.16 23.49
C GLY A 5 6.96 29.70 22.70
N GLU A 6 6.88 30.12 21.44
CA GLU A 6 5.95 29.58 20.46
C GLU A 6 6.39 28.15 20.13
N GLU A 7 5.52 27.17 20.35
CA GLU A 7 5.70 25.81 19.81
C GLU A 7 5.53 25.90 18.29
N GLU A 8 6.64 25.77 17.58
CA GLU A 8 6.73 25.71 16.13
C GLU A 8 6.02 24.45 15.64
N MET A 9 4.74 24.58 15.25
CA MET A 9 3.96 23.51 14.64
C MET A 9 4.51 23.25 13.23
N MET A 10 5.35 22.22 13.10
CA MET A 10 5.93 21.77 11.83
C MET A 10 4.82 21.56 10.79
N SER A 11 4.79 22.41 9.77
CA SER A 11 3.89 22.28 8.63
C SER A 11 4.35 21.11 7.77
N THR A 12 3.41 20.25 7.36
CA THR A 12 3.70 19.13 6.45
C THR A 12 3.38 19.58 5.03
N GLU A 13 4.22 19.21 4.07
CA GLU A 13 4.07 19.58 2.66
C GLU A 13 3.60 18.35 1.88
N ALA A 14 2.62 18.52 0.98
CA ALA A 14 2.25 17.50 0.02
C ALA A 14 2.78 17.92 -1.35
N SER A 15 3.86 17.30 -1.82
CA SER A 15 4.43 17.50 -3.17
C SER A 15 4.30 16.21 -3.97
N GLY A 16 3.36 16.17 -4.90
CA GLY A 16 3.15 14.96 -5.71
C GLY A 16 2.72 13.74 -4.90
N PHE A 17 2.59 12.61 -5.58
CA PHE A 17 2.16 11.34 -5.00
C PHE A 17 3.28 10.61 -4.26
N SER A 18 4.40 11.27 -3.93
CA SER A 18 5.55 10.62 -3.28
C SER A 18 5.22 10.01 -1.92
N ASP A 19 4.23 10.54 -1.19
CA ASP A 19 3.69 9.93 0.05
C ASP A 19 2.83 8.67 -0.20
N MET A 20 2.61 8.30 -1.47
CA MET A 20 1.67 7.29 -1.96
C MET A 20 2.27 6.36 -3.03
N SER A 21 3.58 6.46 -3.33
CA SER A 21 4.24 5.59 -4.31
C SER A 21 4.23 4.15 -3.80
N ASP A 22 3.23 3.41 -4.24
CA ASP A 22 2.75 2.14 -3.73
C ASP A 22 3.54 0.92 -4.27
N SER A 23 4.82 1.15 -4.59
CA SER A 23 5.71 0.15 -5.17
C SER A 23 7.09 0.51 -4.67
N GLU A 24 7.63 -0.19 -3.67
CA GLU A 24 8.43 -1.37 -3.94
C GLU A 24 8.66 -2.15 -2.64
N LEU A 25 8.62 -3.48 -2.71
CA LEU A 25 9.10 -4.32 -1.62
C LEU A 25 9.51 -5.66 -2.22
N LEU A 26 10.83 -5.89 -2.20
CA LEU A 26 11.59 -7.16 -2.35
C LEU A 26 12.31 -7.40 -3.68
N GLU A 27 13.54 -6.89 -3.77
CA GLU A 27 14.46 -7.20 -4.87
C GLU A 27 15.70 -8.03 -4.47
N ILE A 28 15.83 -8.44 -3.21
CA ILE A 28 17.08 -9.07 -2.72
C ILE A 28 17.05 -10.60 -2.74
N VAL A 29 15.88 -11.25 -2.88
CA VAL A 29 15.80 -12.72 -2.87
C VAL A 29 16.67 -13.34 -3.97
N ASP A 30 16.82 -12.66 -5.11
CA ASP A 30 17.60 -13.17 -6.23
C ASP A 30 19.14 -13.16 -5.97
N LEU A 31 19.65 -12.33 -5.04
CA LEU A 31 21.09 -12.18 -4.71
C LEU A 31 21.65 -13.35 -3.91
N GLU A 32 20.83 -13.98 -3.08
CA GLU A 32 21.28 -15.04 -2.18
C GLU A 32 21.38 -16.39 -2.89
N ASP A 33 20.52 -16.65 -3.89
CA ASP A 33 20.56 -17.88 -4.68
C ASP A 33 21.84 -18.03 -5.53
N ALA A 34 22.51 -16.93 -5.87
CA ALA A 34 23.78 -16.95 -6.59
C ALA A 34 25.01 -17.12 -5.67
N LYS A 35 24.88 -16.80 -4.37
CA LYS A 35 26.00 -16.83 -3.40
C LYS A 35 26.20 -18.21 -2.74
N GLU A 36 25.22 -19.11 -2.79
CA GLU A 36 25.32 -20.44 -2.15
C GLU A 36 26.23 -21.44 -2.88
N SER A 37 26.90 -21.06 -3.97
CA SER A 37 27.91 -21.91 -4.62
C SER A 37 29.32 -21.83 -4.02
N SER A 38 29.55 -20.99 -2.99
CA SER A 38 30.85 -20.98 -2.30
C SER A 38 30.79 -20.39 -0.89
N ALA A 39 30.93 -21.27 0.11
CA ALA A 39 31.80 -21.15 1.29
C ALA A 39 31.14 -21.59 2.60
N SER A 40 31.91 -22.39 3.33
CA SER A 40 31.62 -23.11 4.57
C SER A 40 32.29 -22.48 5.80
N LEU A 41 31.67 -22.70 6.98
CA LEU A 41 32.20 -22.59 8.37
C LEU A 41 32.41 -21.14 8.90
N SER A 42 31.91 -20.72 10.08
CA SER A 42 32.15 -21.27 11.44
C SER A 42 31.22 -20.61 12.49
N LYS A 43 30.91 -21.29 13.60
CA LYS A 43 30.17 -20.79 14.79
C LYS A 43 31.07 -20.04 15.79
N PRO A 44 30.49 -19.20 16.67
CA PRO A 44 30.73 -19.36 18.12
C PRO A 44 29.46 -19.28 18.99
N GLY A 45 29.55 -19.81 20.22
CA GLY A 45 28.45 -20.11 21.15
C GLY A 45 28.03 -18.98 22.13
N PRO A 46 27.10 -19.28 23.07
CA PRO A 46 26.35 -18.29 23.82
C PRO A 46 26.95 -17.98 25.21
N SER A 47 26.88 -16.72 25.62
CA SER A 47 27.18 -16.26 26.98
C SER A 47 25.89 -15.90 27.72
N GLU A 48 25.72 -16.51 28.90
CA GLU A 48 24.66 -16.28 29.88
C GLU A 48 24.86 -14.94 30.61
N PHE A 49 23.76 -14.26 30.96
CA PHE A 49 23.74 -13.31 32.09
C PHE A 49 22.47 -13.48 32.93
N SER A 50 22.72 -13.56 34.23
CA SER A 50 21.82 -13.77 35.37
C SER A 50 20.89 -12.59 35.64
N GLY A 51 19.67 -12.89 36.10
CA GLY A 51 18.64 -11.91 36.41
C GLY A 51 18.66 -11.34 37.83
N THR A 52 17.76 -10.38 38.05
CA THR A 52 17.13 -10.10 39.35
C THR A 52 15.68 -9.68 39.14
N ASP A 53 14.82 -10.26 39.97
CA ASP A 53 13.37 -10.11 40.07
C ASP A 53 12.87 -8.66 40.15
N ASP A 54 11.87 -8.35 39.33
CA ASP A 54 10.77 -7.46 39.71
C ASP A 54 9.44 -8.02 39.16
N LYS A 55 8.42 -8.03 40.01
CA LYS A 55 7.19 -8.83 39.88
C LYS A 55 6.38 -8.59 38.59
N PRO A 56 5.81 -9.65 37.98
CA PRO A 56 5.07 -9.59 36.72
C PRO A 56 3.58 -9.31 36.99
N ILE A 57 3.20 -8.05 37.19
CA ILE A 57 1.78 -7.65 37.22
C ILE A 57 1.60 -6.45 36.29
N SER A 58 1.60 -6.69 34.97
CA SER A 58 0.96 -5.80 33.95
C SER A 58 0.99 -6.34 32.50
N LEU A 59 1.93 -7.23 32.12
CA LEU A 59 2.07 -7.67 30.72
C LEU A 59 0.95 -8.61 30.21
N GLN A 60 0.38 -9.43 31.10
CA GLN A 60 -0.59 -10.45 30.71
C GLN A 60 -2.00 -9.89 30.44
N ASN A 61 -2.34 -8.75 31.05
CA ASN A 61 -3.61 -8.04 30.81
C ASN A 61 -3.55 -7.16 29.55
N CYS A 62 -2.38 -6.59 29.21
CA CYS A 62 -2.18 -5.92 27.92
C CYS A 62 -2.22 -6.90 26.74
N LYS A 63 -1.56 -8.06 26.83
CA LYS A 63 -1.64 -9.10 25.79
C LYS A 63 -3.07 -9.57 25.53
N ARG A 64 -3.84 -9.88 26.59
CA ARG A 64 -5.26 -10.29 26.44
C ARG A 64 -6.18 -9.20 25.89
N ARG A 65 -5.85 -7.91 26.05
CA ARG A 65 -6.62 -6.81 25.44
C ARG A 65 -6.28 -6.59 23.97
N LEU A 66 -5.02 -6.81 23.60
CA LEU A 66 -4.56 -6.72 22.21
C LEU A 66 -5.09 -7.88 21.35
N ASP A 67 -5.29 -9.07 21.93
CA ASP A 67 -5.90 -10.24 21.27
C ASP A 67 -7.41 -10.07 20.97
N ILE A 68 -8.07 -8.99 21.44
CA ILE A 68 -9.51 -8.74 21.21
C ILE A 68 -9.72 -7.71 20.08
N MET A 69 -8.72 -6.89 19.78
CA MET A 69 -8.82 -5.85 18.75
C MET A 69 -8.48 -6.44 17.38
N SER A 70 -9.27 -6.07 16.37
CA SER A 70 -8.91 -6.36 14.98
C SER A 70 -7.59 -5.66 14.60
N PRO A 71 -6.81 -6.19 13.64
CA PRO A 71 -5.62 -5.50 13.14
C PRO A 71 -5.88 -4.05 12.68
N MET A 72 -7.03 -3.79 12.04
CA MET A 72 -7.46 -2.42 11.69
C MET A 72 -7.48 -1.51 12.92
N GLU A 73 -8.08 -1.95 14.03
CA GLU A 73 -8.15 -1.17 15.26
C GLU A 73 -6.78 -1.06 15.94
N ARG A 74 -6.01 -2.16 15.96
CA ARG A 74 -4.68 -2.22 16.56
C ARG A 74 -3.72 -1.24 15.90
N PHE A 75 -3.75 -1.14 14.57
CA PHE A 75 -2.93 -0.21 13.79
C PHE A 75 -3.61 1.14 13.56
N HIS A 76 -4.78 1.39 14.18
CA HIS A 76 -5.56 2.63 14.06
C HIS A 76 -5.91 3.02 12.62
N LEU A 77 -6.05 2.03 11.74
CA LEU A 77 -6.33 2.21 10.31
C LEU A 77 -7.81 2.51 10.09
N LYS A 78 -8.08 3.42 9.15
CA LYS A 78 -9.45 3.79 8.70
C LYS A 78 -9.80 3.19 7.35
N TYR A 79 -8.77 2.92 6.56
CA TYR A 79 -8.80 2.31 5.25
C TYR A 79 -7.46 1.58 5.06
N LEU A 80 -7.38 0.73 4.05
CA LEU A 80 -6.16 0.05 3.64
C LEU A 80 -5.69 0.60 2.30
N TYR A 81 -4.39 0.54 2.06
CA TYR A 81 -3.85 0.79 0.73
C TYR A 81 -3.89 -0.49 -0.11
N VAL A 82 -3.94 -0.34 -1.44
CA VAL A 82 -3.80 -1.47 -2.37
C VAL A 82 -2.49 -2.22 -2.10
N THR A 83 -1.43 -1.52 -1.70
CA THR A 83 -0.16 -2.11 -1.25
C THR A 83 -0.25 -2.97 -0.02
N ASP A 84 -1.11 -2.64 0.94
CA ASP A 84 -1.29 -3.47 2.13
C ASP A 84 -1.78 -4.86 1.73
N LEU A 85 -2.70 -4.94 0.77
CA LEU A 85 -3.23 -6.21 0.27
C LEU A 85 -2.27 -6.91 -0.69
N SER A 86 -1.56 -6.16 -1.55
CA SER A 86 -0.59 -6.79 -2.46
C SER A 86 0.63 -7.33 -1.69
N THR A 87 1.11 -6.64 -0.66
CA THR A 87 2.18 -7.17 0.21
C THR A 87 1.75 -8.42 0.98
N GLN A 88 0.48 -8.53 1.40
CA GLN A 88 -0.08 -9.77 1.95
C GLN A 88 -0.04 -10.93 0.95
N ASN A 89 -0.31 -10.67 -0.33
CA ASN A 89 -0.24 -11.69 -1.38
C ASN A 89 1.17 -12.28 -1.54
N TRP A 90 2.22 -11.51 -1.20
CA TRP A 90 3.58 -12.04 -1.17
C TRP A 90 3.84 -12.92 0.06
N CYS A 91 3.59 -12.38 1.26
CA CYS A 91 3.70 -13.06 2.55
C CYS A 91 2.99 -12.24 3.63
N GLU A 92 1.95 -12.79 4.25
CA GLU A 92 1.16 -12.04 5.23
C GLU A 92 1.95 -11.74 6.49
N LEU A 93 2.72 -12.71 7.01
CA LEU A 93 3.57 -12.47 8.18
C LEU A 93 4.58 -11.35 7.94
N GLN A 94 5.15 -11.26 6.73
CA GLN A 94 6.05 -10.16 6.39
C GLN A 94 5.32 -8.82 6.43
N MET A 95 4.12 -8.73 5.86
CA MET A 95 3.31 -7.52 5.92
C MET A 95 3.04 -7.13 7.38
N VAL A 96 2.63 -8.09 8.22
CA VAL A 96 2.36 -7.85 9.65
C VAL A 96 3.60 -7.32 10.37
N TYR A 97 4.76 -7.96 10.20
CA TYR A 97 5.99 -7.46 10.80
C TYR A 97 6.39 -6.08 10.26
N GLY A 98 6.10 -5.79 8.99
CA GLY A 98 6.26 -4.46 8.41
C GLY A 98 5.46 -3.37 9.13
N LYS A 99 4.21 -3.68 9.52
CA LYS A 99 3.36 -2.76 10.29
C LYS A 99 3.75 -2.67 11.76
N GLU A 100 4.20 -3.76 12.37
CA GLU A 100 4.57 -3.81 13.78
C GLU A 100 5.96 -3.21 14.07
N LEU A 101 6.89 -3.34 13.13
CA LEU A 101 8.29 -2.95 13.27
C LEU A 101 8.73 -2.01 12.12
N PRO A 102 8.17 -0.79 12.06
CA PRO A 102 8.58 0.21 11.08
C PRO A 102 10.07 0.54 11.27
N GLY A 103 10.84 0.52 10.17
CA GLY A 103 12.29 0.83 10.19
C GLY A 103 13.23 -0.37 10.23
N PHE A 104 12.71 -1.62 10.19
CA PHE A 104 13.54 -2.83 10.07
C PHE A 104 14.07 -3.07 8.63
N LEU A 105 14.14 -2.03 7.80
CA LEU A 105 14.66 -2.12 6.44
C LEU A 105 16.18 -2.00 6.45
N THR A 106 16.86 -2.92 5.76
CA THR A 106 18.30 -2.82 5.55
C THR A 106 18.62 -1.65 4.61
N PRO A 107 19.77 -0.95 4.77
CA PRO A 107 20.16 0.15 3.89
C PRO A 107 20.13 -0.23 2.39
N GLU A 108 20.64 -1.41 2.03
CA GLU A 108 20.63 -1.88 0.63
C GLU A 108 19.22 -2.01 0.03
N LYS A 109 18.20 -2.24 0.86
CA LYS A 109 16.81 -2.28 0.40
C LYS A 109 16.27 -0.88 0.25
N ALA A 110 16.52 0.00 1.23
CA ALA A 110 16.11 1.40 1.14
C ALA A 110 16.66 2.05 -0.15
N ASP A 111 17.93 1.83 -0.48
CA ASP A 111 18.54 2.39 -1.70
C ASP A 111 17.84 1.93 -3.00
N VAL A 112 17.40 0.67 -3.05
CA VAL A 112 16.64 0.13 -4.19
C VAL A 112 15.27 0.79 -4.29
N LEU A 113 14.57 0.94 -3.15
CA LEU A 113 13.27 1.61 -3.09
C LEU A 113 13.37 3.08 -3.52
N ASP A 114 14.40 3.77 -3.06
CA ASP A 114 14.63 5.18 -3.38
C ASP A 114 14.96 5.37 -4.87
N THR A 115 15.72 4.43 -5.45
CA THR A 115 16.00 4.42 -6.90
C THR A 115 14.71 4.18 -7.70
N GLY A 116 13.89 3.24 -7.25
CA GLY A 116 12.58 2.96 -7.79
C GLY A 116 11.64 4.16 -7.78
N ALA A 117 11.45 4.74 -6.61
CA ALA A 117 10.65 5.94 -6.40
C ALA A 117 11.13 7.11 -7.27
N SER A 118 12.45 7.23 -7.47
CA SER A 118 13.01 8.25 -8.37
C SER A 118 12.62 8.04 -9.83
N ILE A 119 12.49 6.79 -10.29
CA ILE A 119 12.03 6.47 -11.65
C ILE A 119 10.54 6.74 -11.81
N HIS A 120 9.71 6.38 -10.83
CA HIS A 120 8.28 6.73 -10.84
C HIS A 120 8.09 8.25 -10.87
N LEU A 121 8.82 8.97 -10.00
CA LEU A 121 8.83 10.43 -9.97
C LEU A 121 9.26 11.03 -11.32
N ALA A 122 10.31 10.49 -11.94
CA ALA A 122 10.75 10.95 -13.25
C ALA A 122 9.67 10.77 -14.32
N ARG A 123 8.91 9.66 -14.29
CA ARG A 123 7.77 9.44 -15.18
C ARG A 123 6.61 10.37 -14.89
N GLU A 124 6.25 10.59 -13.64
CA GLU A 124 5.18 11.54 -13.30
C GLU A 124 5.49 12.92 -13.91
N LEU A 125 6.73 13.38 -13.76
CA LEU A 125 7.23 14.66 -14.27
C LEU A 125 7.27 14.78 -15.81
N GLU A 126 7.14 13.68 -16.56
CA GLU A 126 7.01 13.75 -18.03
C GLU A 126 5.65 14.31 -18.48
N LEU A 127 4.61 14.15 -17.65
CA LEU A 127 3.24 14.55 -17.97
C LEU A 127 2.71 15.64 -17.02
N HIS A 128 3.14 15.65 -15.76
CA HIS A 128 2.59 16.50 -14.73
C HIS A 128 3.67 17.34 -14.04
N ASP A 129 3.40 18.63 -13.86
CA ASP A 129 4.20 19.48 -12.99
C ASP A 129 3.83 19.24 -11.53
N LEU A 130 4.81 18.91 -10.69
CA LEU A 130 4.59 18.75 -9.27
C LEU A 130 4.41 20.08 -8.55
N VAL A 131 3.27 20.22 -7.86
CA VAL A 131 2.97 21.37 -7.02
C VAL A 131 2.99 20.95 -5.56
N THR A 132 3.90 21.55 -4.80
CA THR A 132 3.95 21.38 -3.35
C THR A 132 2.90 22.27 -2.66
N VAL A 133 1.95 21.64 -1.98
CA VAL A 133 0.91 22.34 -1.23
C VAL A 133 1.06 22.03 0.27
N PRO A 134 1.31 23.03 1.13
CA PRO A 134 1.33 22.84 2.56
C PRO A 134 -0.04 22.35 3.08
N ILE A 135 -0.04 21.27 3.84
CA ILE A 135 -1.21 20.65 4.45
C ILE A 135 -1.13 20.77 5.98
N THR A 136 -2.30 20.93 6.61
CA THR A 136 -2.40 21.09 8.07
C THR A 136 -3.31 20.06 8.71
N THR A 137 -4.18 19.45 7.92
CA THR A 137 -5.22 18.53 8.41
C THR A 137 -5.34 17.30 7.53
N LYS A 138 -5.90 16.21 8.08
CA LYS A 138 -6.25 15.03 7.28
C LYS A 138 -7.27 15.34 6.19
N GLU A 139 -8.12 16.35 6.40
CA GLU A 139 -9.06 16.85 5.41
C GLU A 139 -8.32 17.53 4.25
N ASP A 140 -7.24 18.28 4.52
CA ASP A 140 -6.38 18.84 3.47
C ASP A 140 -5.74 17.74 2.62
N THR A 141 -5.24 16.66 3.25
CA THR A 141 -4.67 15.51 2.52
C THR A 141 -5.67 14.89 1.54
N TRP A 142 -6.92 14.71 1.96
CA TRP A 142 -7.98 14.22 1.08
C TRP A 142 -8.42 15.24 0.03
N ALA A 143 -8.43 16.52 0.39
CA ALA A 143 -8.74 17.59 -0.54
C ALA A 143 -7.76 17.63 -1.71
N ILE A 144 -6.45 17.42 -1.48
CA ILE A 144 -5.47 17.31 -2.57
C ILE A 144 -5.78 16.14 -3.50
N LYS A 145 -6.13 14.96 -2.96
CA LYS A 145 -6.52 13.80 -3.77
C LYS A 145 -7.75 14.11 -4.64
N PHE A 146 -8.73 14.79 -4.08
CA PHE A 146 -9.93 15.20 -4.80
C PHE A 146 -9.66 16.24 -5.87
N LEU A 147 -8.82 17.23 -5.59
CA LEU A 147 -8.39 18.20 -6.60
C LEU A 147 -7.65 17.50 -7.74
N ASN A 148 -6.77 16.54 -7.45
CA ASN A 148 -6.09 15.75 -8.47
C ASN A 148 -7.07 14.95 -9.34
N ILE A 149 -8.09 14.31 -8.75
CA ILE A 149 -9.13 13.64 -9.55
C ILE A 149 -9.86 14.66 -10.44
N LEU A 150 -10.27 15.81 -9.90
CA LEU A 150 -10.99 16.82 -10.64
C LEU A 150 -10.19 17.40 -11.82
N THR A 151 -8.87 17.52 -11.70
CA THR A 151 -8.00 17.98 -12.79
C THR A 151 -7.63 16.87 -13.76
N MET A 152 -7.37 15.65 -13.29
CA MET A 152 -6.91 14.54 -14.12
C MET A 152 -8.01 13.95 -15.00
N ILE A 153 -9.27 13.94 -14.58
CA ILE A 153 -10.38 13.44 -15.41
C ILE A 153 -10.48 14.16 -16.76
N PRO A 154 -10.58 15.50 -16.83
CA PRO A 154 -10.62 16.21 -18.11
C PRO A 154 -9.30 16.10 -18.87
N THR A 155 -8.15 16.01 -18.20
CA THR A 155 -6.86 15.74 -18.85
C THR A 155 -6.86 14.39 -19.55
N LEU A 156 -7.31 13.32 -18.90
CA LEU A 156 -7.41 11.99 -19.51
C LEU A 156 -8.35 12.01 -20.73
N GLN A 157 -9.48 12.72 -20.67
CA GLN A 157 -10.41 12.80 -21.80
C GLN A 157 -9.87 13.60 -22.99
N SER A 158 -9.00 14.60 -22.75
CA SER A 158 -8.50 15.51 -23.79
C SER A 158 -7.14 15.10 -24.35
N GLU A 159 -6.21 14.69 -23.49
CA GLU A 159 -4.83 14.32 -23.84
C GLU A 159 -4.65 12.82 -24.00
N GLY A 160 -5.54 12.02 -23.42
CA GLY A 160 -5.59 10.58 -23.60
C GLY A 160 -4.66 9.78 -22.68
N CYS A 161 -3.92 10.43 -21.78
CA CYS A 161 -3.00 9.78 -20.85
C CYS A 161 -2.87 10.62 -19.57
N ILE A 162 -2.84 9.95 -18.41
CA ILE A 162 -2.52 10.54 -17.11
C ILE A 162 -1.70 9.55 -16.29
N ARG A 163 -0.95 10.08 -15.33
CA ARG A 163 -0.20 9.32 -14.33
C ARG A 163 -0.61 9.63 -12.90
N GLU A 164 -0.34 8.70 -12.00
CA GLU A 164 -0.60 8.82 -10.56
C GLU A 164 -2.07 9.14 -10.23
N PHE A 165 -3.01 8.43 -10.85
CA PHE A 165 -4.44 8.70 -10.65
C PHE A 165 -4.94 8.13 -9.32
N PRO A 166 -5.47 8.95 -8.39
CA PRO A 166 -5.99 8.45 -7.12
C PRO A 166 -7.26 7.62 -7.34
N VAL A 167 -7.32 6.46 -6.70
CA VAL A 167 -8.50 5.60 -6.70
C VAL A 167 -8.90 5.20 -5.29
N PHE A 168 -10.20 4.99 -5.10
CA PHE A 168 -10.74 4.52 -3.83
C PHE A 168 -12.03 3.74 -4.02
N GLY A 169 -12.30 2.82 -3.10
CA GLY A 169 -13.54 2.04 -3.14
C GLY A 169 -13.81 1.28 -1.84
N GLU A 170 -15.03 0.80 -1.69
CA GLU A 170 -15.42 -0.06 -0.56
C GLU A 170 -15.48 -1.51 -1.03
N VAL A 171 -14.78 -2.39 -0.32
CA VAL A 171 -14.74 -3.83 -0.61
C VAL A 171 -14.83 -4.61 0.70
N GLU A 172 -15.81 -5.51 0.82
CA GLU A 172 -16.03 -6.34 2.02
C GLU A 172 -16.11 -5.53 3.33
N GLY A 173 -16.74 -4.35 3.28
CA GLY A 173 -16.90 -3.45 4.44
C GLY A 173 -15.62 -2.75 4.89
N VAL A 174 -14.55 -2.80 4.08
CA VAL A 174 -13.31 -2.06 4.28
C VAL A 174 -13.11 -1.10 3.12
N PHE A 175 -12.67 0.12 3.43
CA PHE A 175 -12.35 1.11 2.43
C PHE A 175 -10.91 0.93 1.95
N LEU A 176 -10.73 0.93 0.64
CA LEU A 176 -9.44 0.79 -0.04
C LEU A 176 -9.09 2.11 -0.73
N VAL A 177 -7.82 2.45 -0.70
CA VAL A 177 -7.24 3.61 -1.39
C VAL A 177 -6.01 3.15 -2.16
N GLY A 178 -5.74 3.75 -3.29
CA GLY A 178 -4.54 3.47 -4.07
C GLY A 178 -4.27 4.56 -5.09
N VAL A 179 -3.17 4.39 -5.81
CA VAL A 179 -2.76 5.29 -6.89
C VAL A 179 -2.40 4.43 -8.09
N ILE A 180 -3.03 4.71 -9.23
CA ILE A 180 -2.74 4.02 -10.48
C ILE A 180 -1.60 4.77 -11.16
N ASP A 181 -0.49 4.08 -11.43
CA ASP A 181 0.70 4.65 -12.07
C ASP A 181 0.36 5.35 -13.40
N GLU A 182 -0.35 4.69 -14.31
CA GLU A 182 -0.71 5.25 -15.61
C GLU A 182 -2.07 4.73 -16.11
N LEU A 183 -2.89 5.65 -16.61
CA LEU A 183 -4.12 5.38 -17.36
C LEU A 183 -4.00 6.01 -18.74
N GLN A 184 -4.22 5.22 -19.80
CA GLN A 184 -4.07 5.67 -21.18
C GLN A 184 -5.14 5.09 -22.10
N TYR A 185 -5.69 5.91 -22.99
CA TYR A 185 -6.51 5.42 -24.10
C TYR A 185 -5.65 4.82 -25.20
N THR A 186 -5.94 3.59 -25.58
CA THR A 186 -5.33 2.96 -26.75
C THR A 186 -5.85 3.57 -28.04
N ALA A 187 -5.19 3.27 -29.17
CA ALA A 187 -5.66 3.70 -30.49
C ALA A 187 -7.07 3.20 -30.86
N LYS A 188 -7.61 2.21 -30.13
CA LYS A 188 -8.98 1.70 -30.30
C LYS A 188 -10.01 2.43 -29.44
N GLY A 189 -9.58 3.33 -28.55
CA GLY A 189 -10.43 3.98 -27.56
C GLY A 189 -10.69 3.13 -26.31
N GLU A 190 -9.99 2.02 -26.15
CA GLU A 190 -10.02 1.19 -24.93
C GLU A 190 -9.14 1.84 -23.85
N LEU A 191 -9.59 1.87 -22.59
CA LEU A 191 -8.83 2.40 -21.46
C LEU A 191 -7.87 1.33 -20.92
N GLU A 192 -6.58 1.59 -20.97
CA GLU A 192 -5.53 0.71 -20.48
C GLU A 192 -4.93 1.24 -19.18
N LEU A 193 -4.83 0.38 -18.16
CA LEU A 193 -4.04 0.63 -16.96
C LEU A 193 -2.65 0.04 -17.16
N THR A 194 -1.62 0.86 -16.94
CA THR A 194 -0.22 0.42 -16.96
C THR A 194 0.42 0.63 -15.59
N GLU A 195 0.92 -0.44 -15.00
CA GLU A 195 1.75 -0.40 -13.78
C GLU A 195 3.22 -0.49 -14.15
N LEU A 196 4.04 0.42 -13.62
CA LEU A 196 5.48 0.36 -13.75
C LEU A 196 6.07 -0.44 -12.58
N LYS A 197 6.97 -1.38 -12.89
CA LYS A 197 7.80 -2.07 -11.91
C LYS A 197 9.26 -1.89 -12.27
N THR A 198 10.04 -1.35 -11.33
CA THR A 198 11.48 -1.28 -11.51
C THR A 198 12.14 -2.59 -11.08
N ARG A 199 13.34 -2.86 -11.60
CA ARG A 199 14.15 -4.04 -11.30
C ARG A 199 15.62 -3.68 -11.23
N LYS A 200 16.30 -4.05 -10.15
CA LYS A 200 17.77 -4.00 -10.05
C LYS A 200 18.48 -4.95 -10.99
N ARG A 201 17.85 -6.07 -11.34
CA ARG A 201 18.40 -7.05 -12.30
C ARG A 201 17.80 -6.84 -13.67
N PRO A 202 18.58 -6.95 -14.75
CA PRO A 202 18.08 -6.78 -16.11
C PRO A 202 17.38 -8.06 -16.61
N LEU A 203 16.47 -8.61 -15.82
CA LEU A 203 15.74 -9.85 -16.09
C LEU A 203 14.28 -9.70 -15.65
N LEU A 204 13.36 -10.33 -16.38
CA LEU A 204 11.96 -10.41 -15.96
C LEU A 204 11.80 -11.19 -14.63
N PRO A 205 10.77 -10.87 -13.83
CA PRO A 205 10.58 -11.55 -12.56
C PRO A 205 10.08 -12.97 -12.76
N LEU A 206 10.28 -13.81 -11.75
CA LEU A 206 9.72 -15.15 -11.72
C LEU A 206 8.20 -15.08 -11.58
N ASP A 207 7.49 -16.12 -12.02
CA ASP A 207 6.01 -16.16 -11.99
C ASP A 207 5.44 -15.94 -10.58
N ALA A 208 6.11 -16.43 -9.55
CA ALA A 208 5.71 -16.21 -8.16
C ALA A 208 5.79 -14.73 -7.71
N GLN A 209 6.73 -13.95 -8.25
CA GLN A 209 6.83 -12.50 -8.02
C GLN A 209 5.73 -11.77 -8.80
N LYS A 210 5.51 -12.17 -10.04
CA LYS A 210 4.45 -11.62 -10.91
C LYS A 210 3.05 -11.75 -10.30
N LYS A 211 2.76 -12.82 -9.56
CA LYS A 211 1.45 -13.01 -8.88
C LYS A 211 1.04 -11.81 -8.02
N LYS A 212 1.99 -11.19 -7.31
CA LYS A 212 1.74 -10.00 -6.48
C LYS A 212 1.32 -8.83 -7.37
N ASP A 213 2.08 -8.58 -8.42
CA ASP A 213 1.87 -7.46 -9.31
C ASP A 213 0.56 -7.63 -10.09
N TYR A 214 0.25 -8.85 -10.53
CA TYR A 214 -1.04 -9.21 -11.15
C TYR A 214 -2.21 -8.93 -10.21
N PHE A 215 -2.07 -9.27 -8.93
CA PHE A 215 -3.11 -8.98 -7.94
C PHE A 215 -3.24 -7.47 -7.69
N GLN A 216 -2.14 -6.72 -7.63
CA GLN A 216 -2.15 -5.26 -7.47
C GLN A 216 -2.91 -4.57 -8.61
N VAL A 217 -2.56 -4.82 -9.87
CA VAL A 217 -3.23 -4.20 -11.01
C VAL A 217 -4.69 -4.63 -11.14
N SER A 218 -4.99 -5.89 -10.81
CA SER A 218 -6.37 -6.38 -10.80
C SER A 218 -7.20 -5.72 -9.69
N LEU A 219 -6.60 -5.44 -8.54
CA LEU A 219 -7.26 -4.73 -7.45
C LEU A 219 -7.49 -3.26 -7.80
N TYR A 220 -6.53 -2.59 -8.44
CA TYR A 220 -6.72 -1.23 -8.97
C TYR A 220 -7.90 -1.18 -9.95
N LYS A 221 -7.95 -2.10 -10.92
CA LYS A 221 -9.10 -2.20 -11.82
C LYS A 221 -10.41 -2.40 -11.08
N TYR A 222 -10.45 -3.33 -10.12
CA TYR A 222 -11.66 -3.61 -9.36
C TYR A 222 -12.20 -2.38 -8.63
N ILE A 223 -11.34 -1.59 -7.98
CA ILE A 223 -11.77 -0.38 -7.26
C ILE A 223 -12.03 0.80 -8.19
N PHE A 224 -11.26 0.97 -9.27
CA PHE A 224 -11.48 2.02 -10.27
C PHE A 224 -12.83 1.83 -10.96
N ASP A 225 -13.13 0.62 -11.44
CA ASP A 225 -14.39 0.31 -12.11
C ASP A 225 -15.58 0.58 -11.17
N ALA A 226 -15.47 0.17 -9.90
CA ALA A 226 -16.49 0.46 -8.90
C ALA A 226 -16.66 1.96 -8.65
N MET A 227 -15.56 2.73 -8.65
CA MET A 227 -15.57 4.18 -8.48
C MET A 227 -16.30 4.88 -9.63
N VAL A 228 -15.97 4.58 -10.89
CA VAL A 228 -16.59 5.22 -12.06
C VAL A 228 -18.03 4.74 -12.32
N GLN A 229 -18.38 3.53 -11.90
CA GLN A 229 -19.74 3.01 -11.97
C GLN A 229 -20.67 3.54 -10.86
N GLY A 230 -20.17 4.35 -9.93
CA GLY A 230 -20.96 4.91 -8.83
C GLY A 230 -21.30 3.91 -7.73
N ASN A 231 -20.53 2.82 -7.61
CA ASN A 231 -20.68 1.84 -6.52
C ASN A 231 -20.06 2.32 -5.19
N VAL A 232 -19.38 3.46 -5.22
CA VAL A 232 -18.88 4.18 -4.03
C VAL A 232 -19.78 5.38 -3.82
N THR A 233 -20.14 5.68 -2.56
CA THR A 233 -20.97 6.84 -2.22
C THR A 233 -20.23 7.81 -1.31
N PRO A 234 -20.59 9.11 -1.33
CA PRO A 234 -20.06 10.08 -0.36
C PRO A 234 -20.24 9.62 1.10
N ALA A 235 -21.39 9.03 1.41
CA ALA A 235 -21.69 8.51 2.74
C ALA A 235 -20.75 7.37 3.15
N SER A 236 -20.42 6.44 2.25
CA SER A 236 -19.45 5.38 2.50
C SER A 236 -18.05 5.95 2.73
N LEU A 237 -17.60 6.86 1.87
CA LEU A 237 -16.30 7.53 2.02
C LEU A 237 -16.19 8.21 3.40
N ILE A 238 -17.16 9.04 3.78
CA ILE A 238 -17.19 9.75 5.06
C ILE A 238 -17.23 8.76 6.24
N HIS A 239 -18.07 7.72 6.13
CA HIS A 239 -18.21 6.70 7.16
C HIS A 239 -16.88 6.01 7.48
N HIS A 240 -16.12 5.60 6.46
CA HIS A 240 -14.88 4.86 6.67
C HIS A 240 -13.71 5.76 7.07
N THR A 241 -13.51 6.85 6.33
CA THR A 241 -12.38 7.78 6.54
C THR A 241 -12.51 8.62 7.82
N LYS A 242 -13.71 8.74 8.38
CA LYS A 242 -14.03 9.60 9.53
C LYS A 242 -13.65 11.07 9.29
N LEU A 243 -13.73 11.52 8.04
CA LEU A 243 -13.52 12.92 7.66
C LEU A 243 -14.73 13.78 8.06
N CYS A 244 -14.49 15.07 8.27
CA CYS A 244 -15.54 16.04 8.57
C CYS A 244 -15.81 16.92 7.34
N PRO A 245 -16.93 16.73 6.62
CA PRO A 245 -17.24 17.50 5.41
C PRO A 245 -17.30 19.00 5.65
N ASP A 246 -17.89 19.43 6.76
CA ASP A 246 -18.07 20.86 7.10
C ASP A 246 -16.76 21.56 7.51
N LYS A 247 -15.65 20.82 7.63
CA LYS A 247 -14.38 21.42 8.04
C LYS A 247 -13.83 22.29 6.91
N PRO A 248 -13.45 23.55 7.19
CA PRO A 248 -12.85 24.42 6.20
C PRO A 248 -11.49 23.89 5.78
N LEU A 249 -11.15 24.08 4.50
CA LEU A 249 -9.85 23.71 3.95
C LEU A 249 -8.77 24.72 4.36
N GLY A 250 -7.54 24.26 4.46
CA GLY A 250 -6.39 25.12 4.73
C GLY A 250 -6.20 26.19 3.65
N PRO A 251 -5.66 27.39 3.97
CA PRO A 251 -5.49 28.48 3.01
C PRO A 251 -4.67 28.11 1.77
N SER A 252 -3.66 27.25 1.92
CA SER A 252 -2.85 26.76 0.81
C SER A 252 -3.64 25.87 -0.14
N VAL A 253 -4.49 24.99 0.40
CA VAL A 253 -5.37 24.12 -0.38
C VAL A 253 -6.44 24.93 -1.11
N LEU A 254 -7.03 25.93 -0.44
CA LEU A 254 -8.00 26.84 -1.07
C LEU A 254 -7.38 27.58 -2.26
N ARG A 255 -6.17 28.12 -2.09
CA ARG A 255 -5.44 28.80 -3.17
C ARG A 255 -5.17 27.84 -4.33
N HIS A 256 -4.77 26.60 -4.03
CA HIS A 256 -4.52 25.59 -5.05
C HIS A 256 -5.81 25.21 -5.79
N ALA A 257 -6.92 25.06 -5.08
CA ALA A 257 -8.24 24.84 -5.68
C ALA A 257 -8.65 25.98 -6.61
N GLU A 258 -8.48 27.24 -6.18
CA GLU A 258 -8.76 28.43 -7.00
C GLU A 258 -7.89 28.47 -8.27
N GLN A 259 -6.61 28.12 -8.17
CA GLN A 259 -5.71 28.01 -9.33
C GLN A 259 -6.15 26.92 -10.32
N GLY A 260 -6.71 25.82 -9.81
CA GLY A 260 -7.35 24.76 -10.61
C GLY A 260 -8.75 25.12 -11.14
N GLY A 261 -9.27 26.31 -10.80
CA GLY A 261 -10.59 26.76 -11.25
C GLY A 261 -11.77 26.29 -10.39
N PHE A 262 -11.52 25.80 -9.18
CA PHE A 262 -12.55 25.30 -8.26
C PHE A 262 -12.87 26.31 -7.15
N ALA A 263 -14.13 26.72 -7.07
CA ALA A 263 -14.61 27.60 -6.02
C ALA A 263 -15.17 26.78 -4.84
N VAL A 264 -14.29 26.39 -3.92
CA VAL A 264 -14.62 25.56 -2.73
C VAL A 264 -14.23 26.24 -1.44
N LYS A 265 -14.85 25.86 -0.32
CA LYS A 265 -14.56 26.36 1.03
C LYS A 265 -14.29 25.23 2.02
N SER A 266 -14.97 24.11 1.83
CA SER A 266 -14.97 22.96 2.74
C SER A 266 -14.60 21.68 2.00
N LEU A 267 -14.27 20.63 2.75
CA LEU A 267 -14.06 19.30 2.18
C LEU A 267 -15.35 18.76 1.55
N GLY A 268 -16.52 19.09 2.11
CA GLY A 268 -17.83 18.71 1.58
C GLY A 268 -18.04 19.19 0.15
N ASP A 269 -17.66 20.45 -0.15
CA ASP A 269 -17.76 21.01 -1.50
C ASP A 269 -16.94 20.18 -2.50
N LEU A 270 -15.73 19.75 -2.13
CA LEU A 270 -14.88 18.91 -2.97
C LEU A 270 -15.43 17.49 -3.16
N ILE A 271 -15.98 16.89 -2.10
CA ILE A 271 -16.63 15.58 -2.18
C ILE A 271 -17.78 15.66 -3.19
N GLU A 272 -18.66 16.64 -3.08
CA GLU A 272 -19.77 16.83 -4.01
C GLU A 272 -19.28 17.00 -5.45
N LEU A 273 -18.25 17.84 -5.66
CA LEU A 273 -17.67 18.06 -6.99
C LEU A 273 -17.06 16.79 -7.59
N VAL A 274 -16.29 16.01 -6.83
CA VAL A 274 -15.67 14.77 -7.33
C VAL A 274 -16.72 13.75 -7.73
N PHE A 275 -17.71 13.50 -6.88
CA PHE A 275 -18.75 12.52 -7.19
C PHE A 275 -19.64 12.98 -8.34
N LEU A 276 -19.91 14.27 -8.45
CA LEU A 276 -20.58 14.83 -9.62
C LEU A 276 -19.73 14.63 -10.88
N SER A 277 -18.43 14.97 -10.84
CA SER A 277 -17.48 14.82 -11.93
C SER A 277 -17.41 13.37 -12.43
N LEU A 278 -17.26 12.40 -11.51
CA LEU A 278 -17.26 10.97 -11.83
C LEU A 278 -18.57 10.53 -12.51
N THR A 279 -19.71 11.08 -12.08
CA THR A 279 -21.03 10.75 -12.64
C THR A 279 -21.25 11.33 -14.04
N VAL A 280 -20.74 12.53 -14.32
CA VAL A 280 -21.01 13.24 -15.59
C VAL A 280 -19.92 13.09 -16.65
N SER A 281 -18.75 12.57 -16.28
CA SER A 281 -17.61 12.45 -17.20
C SER A 281 -17.67 11.22 -18.09
N ASP A 282 -18.65 10.32 -17.92
CA ASP A 282 -18.81 9.09 -18.71
C ASP A 282 -17.48 8.31 -18.88
N LEU A 283 -16.67 8.24 -17.82
CA LEU A 283 -15.41 7.51 -17.86
C LEU A 283 -15.68 6.02 -18.07
N PRO A 284 -15.02 5.37 -19.03
CA PRO A 284 -15.17 3.94 -19.21
C PRO A 284 -14.49 3.19 -18.07
N VAL A 285 -14.89 1.92 -17.90
CA VAL A 285 -14.14 0.96 -17.10
C VAL A 285 -12.79 0.68 -17.76
N ILE A 286 -11.84 0.14 -17.01
CA ILE A 286 -10.55 -0.27 -17.59
C ILE A 286 -10.75 -1.49 -18.49
N ASP A 287 -10.29 -1.45 -19.72
CA ASP A 287 -10.42 -2.55 -20.69
C ASP A 287 -9.25 -3.54 -20.61
N SER A 288 -8.03 -3.04 -20.45
CA SER A 288 -6.80 -3.85 -20.40
C SER A 288 -5.90 -3.49 -19.22
N LEU A 289 -5.20 -4.51 -18.70
CA LEU A 289 -4.21 -4.39 -17.64
C LEU A 289 -2.84 -4.74 -18.20
N LYS A 290 -1.87 -3.84 -18.02
CA LYS A 290 -0.49 -4.00 -18.47
C LYS A 290 0.45 -3.76 -17.30
N ILE A 291 1.51 -4.54 -17.23
CA ILE A 291 2.64 -4.29 -16.33
C ILE A 291 3.89 -4.12 -17.19
N GLU A 292 4.67 -3.07 -16.92
CA GLU A 292 5.93 -2.79 -17.58
C GLU A 292 7.08 -2.92 -16.59
N TYR A 293 8.06 -3.76 -16.92
CA TYR A 293 9.26 -3.94 -16.12
C TYR A 293 10.42 -3.12 -16.70
N VAL A 294 11.06 -2.29 -15.87
CA VAL A 294 12.18 -1.43 -16.27
C VAL A 294 13.41 -1.72 -15.40
N HIS A 295 14.59 -1.74 -16.02
CA HIS A 295 15.85 -1.88 -15.29
C HIS A 295 16.27 -0.56 -14.65
N GLN A 296 16.55 -0.57 -13.34
CA GLN A 296 16.83 0.63 -12.57
C GLN A 296 18.06 1.41 -13.06
N GLU A 297 19.17 0.73 -13.38
CA GLU A 297 20.42 1.43 -13.74
C GLU A 297 20.40 2.03 -15.15
N THR A 298 19.69 1.39 -16.08
CA THR A 298 19.72 1.75 -17.51
C THR A 298 18.42 2.39 -17.99
N ALA A 299 17.38 2.42 -17.16
CA ALA A 299 16.01 2.81 -17.51
C ALA A 299 15.45 2.07 -18.74
N THR A 300 16.01 0.92 -19.10
CA THR A 300 15.56 0.15 -20.27
C THR A 300 14.38 -0.74 -19.92
N VAL A 301 13.38 -0.78 -20.80
CA VAL A 301 12.26 -1.72 -20.70
C VAL A 301 12.78 -3.15 -20.86
N LEU A 302 12.54 -3.97 -19.85
CA LEU A 302 12.88 -5.40 -19.82
C LEU A 302 11.80 -6.26 -20.49
N GLY A 303 10.55 -5.83 -20.37
CA GLY A 303 9.41 -6.48 -21.01
C GLY A 303 8.09 -5.99 -20.44
N THR A 304 7.01 -6.33 -21.14
CA THR A 304 5.63 -6.03 -20.75
C THR A 304 4.83 -7.30 -20.62
N GLU A 305 3.89 -7.31 -19.67
CA GLU A 305 2.99 -8.42 -19.40
C GLU A 305 1.55 -7.92 -19.48
N ILE A 306 0.69 -8.67 -20.18
CA ILE A 306 -0.75 -8.40 -20.21
C ILE A 306 -1.42 -9.29 -19.16
N VAL A 307 -2.20 -8.68 -18.28
CA VAL A 307 -2.84 -9.36 -17.16
C VAL A 307 -4.31 -9.61 -17.47
N ALA A 308 -4.73 -10.87 -17.39
CA ALA A 308 -6.13 -11.24 -17.49
C ALA A 308 -6.85 -10.88 -16.18
N PHE A 309 -7.99 -10.17 -16.30
CA PHE A 309 -8.82 -9.82 -15.16
C PHE A 309 -9.94 -10.82 -14.95
N GLU A 310 -9.98 -11.46 -13.79
CA GLU A 310 -11.05 -12.37 -13.36
C GLU A 310 -11.64 -11.87 -12.02
N GLU A 311 -12.76 -11.14 -12.07
CA GLU A 311 -13.35 -10.46 -10.91
C GLU A 311 -13.57 -11.40 -9.70
N LYS A 312 -14.02 -12.63 -9.95
CA LYS A 312 -14.28 -13.62 -8.89
C LYS A 312 -13.01 -14.02 -8.16
N GLU A 313 -11.89 -14.14 -8.87
CA GLU A 313 -10.60 -14.49 -8.28
C GLU A 313 -10.08 -13.35 -7.41
N VAL A 314 -10.14 -12.11 -7.93
CA VAL A 314 -9.73 -10.90 -7.20
C VAL A 314 -10.55 -10.75 -5.93
N ARG A 315 -11.88 -10.84 -6.02
CA ARG A 315 -12.77 -10.75 -4.85
C ARG A 315 -12.46 -11.84 -3.83
N GLY A 316 -12.22 -13.08 -4.26
CA GLY A 316 -11.86 -14.18 -3.36
C GLY A 316 -10.56 -13.92 -2.59
N LYS A 317 -9.53 -13.39 -3.27
CA LYS A 317 -8.26 -12.98 -2.64
C LYS A 317 -8.48 -11.82 -1.66
N VAL A 318 -9.21 -10.78 -2.06
CA VAL A 318 -9.52 -9.63 -1.21
C VAL A 318 -10.26 -10.06 0.06
N GLN A 319 -11.30 -10.90 -0.08
CA GLN A 319 -12.02 -11.48 1.07
C GLN A 319 -11.08 -12.20 2.03
N HIS A 320 -10.19 -13.04 1.51
CA HIS A 320 -9.23 -13.78 2.31
C HIS A 320 -8.25 -12.87 3.09
N TYR A 321 -7.77 -11.80 2.45
CA TYR A 321 -6.83 -10.86 3.07
C TYR A 321 -7.51 -9.89 4.04
N ILE A 322 -8.71 -9.41 3.72
CA ILE A 322 -9.52 -8.56 4.61
C ILE A 322 -9.96 -9.33 5.86
N ALA A 323 -10.17 -10.65 5.78
CA ALA A 323 -10.48 -11.47 6.94
C ALA A 323 -9.41 -11.37 8.04
N TYR A 324 -8.14 -11.22 7.67
CA TYR A 324 -7.09 -10.90 8.65
C TYR A 324 -7.32 -9.52 9.26
N TRP A 325 -7.43 -8.48 8.44
CA TRP A 325 -7.54 -7.09 8.88
C TRP A 325 -8.73 -6.82 9.80
N THR A 326 -9.83 -7.54 9.57
CA THR A 326 -11.07 -7.46 10.36
C THR A 326 -11.08 -8.37 11.58
N GLY A 327 -10.01 -9.14 11.83
CA GLY A 327 -9.86 -10.01 13.00
C GLY A 327 -10.59 -11.35 12.90
N HIS A 328 -11.05 -11.75 11.71
CA HIS A 328 -11.69 -13.04 11.48
C HIS A 328 -10.69 -14.18 11.21
N ARG A 329 -9.41 -13.86 10.99
CA ARG A 329 -8.35 -14.83 10.69
C ARG A 329 -6.99 -14.37 11.21
N GLU A 330 -6.15 -15.32 11.60
CA GLU A 330 -4.73 -15.08 11.89
C GLU A 330 -3.89 -15.01 10.59
N PRO A 331 -2.79 -14.23 10.57
CA PRO A 331 -1.94 -14.12 9.38
C PRO A 331 -1.20 -15.43 9.12
N GLN A 332 -0.97 -15.75 7.85
CA GLN A 332 -0.34 -16.98 7.41
C GLN A 332 1.07 -16.74 6.86
N GLY A 333 1.96 -17.71 7.11
CA GLY A 333 3.24 -17.78 6.42
C GLY A 333 3.05 -18.16 4.95
N VAL A 334 4.13 -18.11 4.19
CA VAL A 334 4.13 -18.58 2.80
C VAL A 334 3.85 -20.08 2.73
N ASP A 335 3.37 -20.57 1.58
CA ASP A 335 3.32 -22.00 1.32
C ASP A 335 4.72 -22.62 1.44
N ILE A 336 4.81 -23.89 1.85
CA ILE A 336 6.09 -24.58 2.05
C ILE A 336 6.92 -24.60 0.75
N GLU A 337 6.25 -24.69 -0.40
CA GLU A 337 6.88 -24.63 -1.73
C GLU A 337 7.46 -23.25 -2.05
N GLU A 338 6.93 -22.20 -1.42
CA GLU A 338 7.38 -20.82 -1.55
C GLU A 338 8.30 -20.37 -0.41
N ALA A 339 8.79 -21.30 0.42
CA ALA A 339 9.71 -21.01 1.53
C ALA A 339 11.01 -20.31 1.09
N TRP A 340 11.39 -20.40 -0.19
CA TRP A 340 12.51 -19.67 -0.77
C TRP A 340 12.35 -18.14 -0.66
N LYS A 341 11.10 -17.62 -0.62
CA LYS A 341 10.81 -16.20 -0.33
C LYS A 341 11.40 -15.73 1.00
N CYS A 342 11.60 -16.64 1.95
CA CYS A 342 12.18 -16.37 3.26
C CYS A 342 13.72 -16.32 3.28
N ARG A 343 14.39 -16.42 2.12
CA ARG A 343 15.85 -16.19 2.01
C ARG A 343 16.12 -14.70 2.14
N GLY A 344 15.65 -13.91 1.19
CA GLY A 344 15.80 -12.45 1.21
C GLY A 344 14.80 -11.69 2.08
N CYS A 345 14.10 -12.33 3.03
CA CYS A 345 13.14 -11.64 3.91
C CYS A 345 13.86 -10.96 5.09
N ASN A 346 13.52 -9.70 5.38
CA ASN A 346 14.14 -8.98 6.51
C ASN A 346 13.79 -9.61 7.87
N TYR A 347 12.59 -10.15 8.00
CA TYR A 347 12.08 -10.65 9.28
C TYR A 347 12.42 -12.12 9.53
N THR A 348 13.30 -12.69 8.71
CA THR A 348 13.66 -14.10 8.74
C THR A 348 14.08 -14.58 10.13
N ASP A 349 14.85 -13.79 10.86
CA ASP A 349 15.39 -14.16 12.18
C ASP A 349 14.33 -14.11 13.29
N ILE A 350 13.25 -13.36 13.08
CA ILE A 350 12.15 -13.22 14.05
C ILE A 350 10.91 -14.01 13.65
N CYS A 351 10.81 -14.47 12.39
CA CYS A 351 9.64 -15.12 11.83
C CYS A 351 9.32 -16.45 12.53
N GLU A 352 8.16 -16.51 13.18
CA GLU A 352 7.74 -17.69 13.93
C GLU A 352 7.44 -18.89 13.02
N TRP A 353 6.87 -18.66 11.84
CA TRP A 353 6.61 -19.71 10.86
C TRP A 353 7.90 -20.41 10.39
N LYS A 354 8.99 -19.65 10.18
CA LYS A 354 10.29 -20.22 9.82
C LYS A 354 10.89 -20.99 10.99
N LYS A 355 10.80 -20.45 12.22
CA LYS A 355 11.27 -21.15 13.44
C LYS A 355 10.49 -22.44 13.72
N GLY A 356 9.20 -22.47 13.36
CA GLY A 356 8.31 -23.62 13.47
C GLY A 356 8.45 -24.65 12.35
N GLY A 357 9.40 -24.49 11.42
CA GLY A 357 9.64 -25.46 10.34
C GLY A 357 8.54 -25.48 9.27
N GLY A 358 7.85 -24.37 9.04
CA GLY A 358 6.78 -24.27 8.05
C GLY A 358 5.39 -24.64 8.55
N VAL A 359 5.25 -24.89 9.86
CA VAL A 359 3.97 -25.13 10.53
C VAL A 359 3.74 -24.00 11.53
N LEU A 360 2.67 -23.23 11.34
CA LEU A 360 2.17 -22.33 12.39
C LEU A 360 1.75 -23.21 13.57
N SER A 361 2.34 -22.99 14.74
CA SER A 361 2.03 -23.74 15.96
C SER A 361 0.63 -23.37 16.49
N SER A 362 -0.42 -23.77 15.79
CA SER A 362 -1.80 -23.67 16.26
C SER A 362 -2.15 -24.87 17.13
N THR A 363 -1.49 -25.06 18.27
CA THR A 363 -2.02 -25.91 19.36
C THR A 363 -1.35 -25.60 20.70
N LEU A 364 -1.96 -24.73 21.51
CA LEU A 364 -1.90 -24.95 22.96
C LEU A 364 -2.83 -26.13 23.25
N GLU A 365 -2.29 -27.35 23.28
CA GLU A 365 -3.03 -28.50 23.78
C GLU A 365 -3.48 -28.22 25.24
N PRO A 366 -4.75 -28.45 25.59
CA PRO A 366 -5.16 -28.41 26.98
C PRO A 366 -4.48 -29.60 27.69
N ARG A 367 -3.53 -29.29 28.58
CA ARG A 367 -2.94 -30.28 29.50
C ARG A 367 -4.07 -30.97 30.26
N ALA A 368 -4.36 -32.21 29.87
CA ALA A 368 -5.22 -33.11 30.60
C ALA A 368 -4.69 -33.23 32.04
N LYS A 369 -5.47 -32.73 33.01
CA LYS A 369 -5.26 -33.03 34.42
C LYS A 369 -5.42 -34.53 34.60
N LYS A 370 -4.32 -35.25 34.85
CA LYS A 370 -4.38 -36.59 35.44
C LYS A 370 -4.93 -36.43 36.85
N ALA A 371 -6.13 -36.99 37.07
CA ALA A 371 -6.66 -37.21 38.39
C ALA A 371 -5.79 -38.25 39.11
N LYS A 372 -5.35 -37.91 40.32
CA LYS A 372 -5.08 -38.85 41.39
C LYS A 372 -5.60 -38.24 42.68
#